data_AF-A0A9Q2FKR9-F1
#
_entry.id   AF-A0A9Q2FKR9-F1
#
_cell.length_a   1.000
_cell.length_b   1.000
_cell.length_c   1.000
_cell.angle_alpha   90.00
_cell.angle_beta   90.00
_cell.angle_gamma   90.00
#
_symmetry.space_group_name_H-M   'P 1'
#
loop_
_entity.id
_entity.type
_entity.pdbx_description
1 polymer ?
#
loop_
_entity_poly.entity_id
_entity_poly.type
_entity_poly.pdbx_seq_one_letter_code
_entity_poly.pdbx_strand_id
1 'polypeptide(L)'
;MADFLKNMRKIVFVLAVAASAGTAMAQAGAVKPAESVVGGMHIIDRTLVLPVGGTEIVALPPDLQTATLSLPDVLHVNLVSQKVAEILAHHEGQTDVLFTGKDTIYRFHVTVVKRPVR
;
A
#
# COMPACT_ATOMS: atom_id res chain seq x y z
N MET A 1 8.53 -8.56 -58.67
CA MET A 1 9.18 -9.27 -57.53
C MET A 1 9.53 -8.34 -56.35
N ALA A 2 9.49 -7.01 -56.50
CA ALA A 2 9.78 -6.07 -55.40
C ALA A 2 8.61 -5.83 -54.42
N ASP A 3 7.36 -6.00 -54.87
CA ASP A 3 6.17 -5.73 -54.03
C ASP A 3 5.92 -6.79 -52.96
N PHE A 4 6.28 -8.05 -53.22
CA PHE A 4 6.14 -9.15 -52.27
C PHE A 4 7.03 -8.95 -51.03
N LEU A 5 8.28 -8.51 -51.25
CA LEU A 5 9.25 -8.27 -50.18
C LEU A 5 8.88 -7.07 -49.29
N LYS A 6 8.18 -6.07 -49.86
CA LYS A 6 7.69 -4.88 -49.16
C LYS A 6 6.53 -5.21 -48.23
N ASN A 7 5.64 -6.12 -48.64
CA ASN A 7 4.54 -6.60 -47.81
C ASN A 7 5.02 -7.55 -46.70
N MET A 8 6.04 -8.37 -46.96
CA MET A 8 6.64 -9.26 -45.96
C MET A 8 7.25 -8.48 -44.78
N ARG A 9 7.93 -7.34 -45.06
CA ARG A 9 8.46 -6.46 -44.01
C ARG A 9 7.38 -5.84 -43.13
N LYS A 10 6.23 -5.49 -43.69
CA LYS A 10 5.10 -4.94 -42.92
C LYS A 10 4.50 -6.00 -41.98
N ILE A 11 4.37 -7.24 -42.44
CA ILE A 11 3.85 -8.36 -41.63
C ILE A 11 4.77 -8.66 -40.45
N VAL A 12 6.09 -8.69 -40.67
CA VAL A 12 7.08 -8.89 -39.61
C VAL A 12 7.05 -7.74 -38.58
N PHE A 13 6.86 -6.50 -39.04
CA PHE A 13 6.78 -5.34 -38.14
C PHE A 13 5.51 -5.35 -37.27
N VAL A 14 4.37 -5.76 -37.83
CA VAL A 14 3.12 -5.90 -37.06
C VAL A 14 3.22 -7.05 -36.04
N LEU A 15 3.86 -8.17 -36.40
CA LEU A 15 4.09 -9.26 -35.45
C LEU A 15 5.03 -8.86 -34.31
N ALA A 16 6.05 -8.05 -34.59
CA ALA A 16 6.99 -7.58 -33.57
C ALA A 16 6.36 -6.60 -32.57
N VAL A 17 5.42 -5.75 -33.03
CA VAL A 17 4.65 -4.84 -32.14
C VAL A 17 3.59 -5.60 -31.33
N ALA A 18 3.01 -6.68 -31.89
CA ALA A 18 2.10 -7.54 -31.14
C ALA A 18 2.85 -8.38 -30.07
N ALA A 19 4.10 -8.79 -30.33
CA ALA A 19 4.92 -9.52 -29.38
C ALA A 19 5.45 -8.65 -28.23
N SER A 20 5.65 -7.35 -28.44
CA SER A 20 6.06 -6.40 -27.39
C SER A 20 4.89 -5.85 -26.57
N ALA A 21 3.64 -6.07 -26.99
CA ALA A 21 2.46 -5.81 -26.15
C ALA A 21 2.17 -6.95 -25.16
N GLY A 22 2.73 -8.15 -25.38
CA GLY A 22 2.48 -9.35 -24.57
C GLY A 22 3.32 -9.49 -23.29
N THR A 23 4.26 -8.59 -23.03
CA THR A 23 5.14 -8.65 -21.84
C THR A 23 4.91 -7.52 -20.85
N ALA A 24 3.82 -6.75 -21.00
CA ALA A 24 3.31 -5.86 -19.95
C ALA A 24 2.54 -6.62 -18.83
N MET A 25 2.65 -7.95 -18.77
CA MET A 25 2.26 -8.73 -17.60
C MET A 25 3.44 -8.87 -16.63
N ALA A 26 4.11 -7.76 -16.35
CA ALA A 26 5.04 -7.68 -15.24
C ALA A 26 4.29 -7.10 -14.04
N GLN A 27 3.99 -7.99 -13.10
CA GLN A 27 3.77 -7.64 -11.70
C GLN A 27 2.42 -6.98 -11.37
N ALA A 28 1.34 -7.68 -11.67
CA ALA A 28 0.24 -7.77 -10.70
C ALA A 28 0.76 -8.54 -9.48
N GLY A 29 1.67 -7.93 -8.70
CA GLY A 29 1.84 -8.34 -7.31
C GLY A 29 0.43 -8.29 -6.73
N ALA A 30 -0.07 -9.42 -6.25
CA ALA A 30 -1.42 -9.55 -5.74
C ALA A 30 -1.68 -8.41 -4.75
N VAL A 31 -2.30 -7.32 -5.23
CA VAL A 31 -2.68 -6.19 -4.41
C VAL A 31 -3.81 -6.76 -3.58
N LYS A 32 -3.48 -7.20 -2.37
CA LYS A 32 -4.45 -7.68 -1.41
C LYS A 32 -5.59 -6.66 -1.39
N PRO A 33 -6.85 -7.09 -1.57
CA PRO A 33 -7.95 -6.15 -1.59
C PRO A 33 -7.91 -5.33 -0.30
N ALA A 34 -8.17 -4.03 -0.41
CA ALA A 34 -8.11 -3.08 0.71
C ALA A 34 -9.00 -3.51 1.89
N GLU A 35 -9.95 -4.40 1.62
CA GLU A 35 -10.63 -5.20 2.62
C GLU A 35 -10.51 -6.68 2.26
N SER A 36 -10.22 -7.51 3.26
CA SER A 36 -10.13 -8.96 3.10
C SER A 36 -10.73 -9.65 4.32
N VAL A 37 -11.18 -10.90 4.18
CA VAL A 37 -11.72 -11.67 5.30
C VAL A 37 -10.84 -12.89 5.56
N VAL A 38 -10.37 -13.04 6.80
CA VAL A 38 -9.52 -14.17 7.23
C VAL A 38 -10.12 -14.76 8.50
N GLY A 39 -10.59 -16.00 8.43
CA GLY A 39 -11.15 -16.69 9.61
C GLY A 39 -12.36 -15.98 10.23
N GLY A 40 -13.12 -15.21 9.44
CA GLY A 40 -14.24 -14.38 9.92
C GLY A 40 -13.85 -12.98 10.40
N MET A 41 -12.56 -12.64 10.41
CA MET A 41 -12.09 -11.28 10.69
C MET A 41 -11.99 -10.46 9.41
N HIS A 42 -12.58 -9.27 9.41
CA HIS A 42 -12.41 -8.25 8.39
C HIS A 42 -11.05 -7.58 8.60
N ILE A 43 -10.20 -7.53 7.58
CA ILE A 43 -8.91 -6.85 7.60
C ILE A 43 -9.00 -5.69 6.62
N ILE A 44 -8.96 -4.48 7.15
CA ILE A 44 -9.00 -3.22 6.41
C ILE A 44 -7.57 -2.69 6.32
N ASP A 45 -7.01 -2.76 5.13
CA ASP A 45 -5.68 -2.29 4.82
C ASP A 45 -5.72 -0.80 4.42
N ARG A 46 -4.86 0.00 5.05
CA ARG A 46 -4.72 1.44 4.79
C ARG A 46 -3.26 1.76 4.56
N THR A 47 -2.99 2.59 3.57
CA THR A 47 -1.64 3.12 3.34
C THR A 47 -1.58 4.56 3.81
N LEU A 48 -0.56 4.89 4.60
CA LEU A 48 -0.34 6.23 5.12
C LEU A 48 1.08 6.67 4.78
N VAL A 49 1.22 7.86 4.20
CA VAL A 49 2.53 8.45 3.91
C VAL A 49 2.67 9.73 4.70
N LEU A 50 3.62 9.77 5.63
CA LEU A 50 3.85 10.91 6.52
C LEU A 50 5.24 11.50 6.28
N PRO A 51 5.38 12.83 6.29
CA PRO A 51 6.70 13.43 6.44
C PRO A 51 7.22 13.21 7.87
N VAL A 52 8.54 13.21 8.06
CA VAL A 52 9.15 13.32 9.39
C VAL A 52 8.58 14.54 10.14
N GLY A 53 8.18 14.35 11.39
CA GLY A 53 7.48 15.32 12.22
C GLY A 53 6.02 15.56 11.82
N GLY A 54 5.46 14.74 10.92
CA GLY A 54 4.04 14.72 10.58
C GLY A 54 3.22 13.96 11.62
N THR A 55 1.92 14.24 11.64
CA THR A 55 0.93 13.55 12.48
C THR A 55 -0.29 13.19 11.63
N GLU A 56 -0.96 12.09 11.96
CA GLU A 56 -2.25 11.71 11.38
C GLU A 56 -3.19 11.19 12.46
N ILE A 57 -4.46 11.60 12.40
CA ILE A 57 -5.50 11.11 13.28
C ILE A 57 -6.27 10.00 12.56
N VAL A 58 -6.28 8.80 13.14
CA VAL A 58 -6.93 7.63 12.57
C VAL A 58 -8.07 7.13 13.44
N ALA A 59 -9.14 6.66 12.80
CA ALA A 59 -10.24 6.00 13.48
C ALA A 59 -9.83 4.59 13.93
N LEU A 60 -10.24 4.24 15.14
CA LEU A 60 -10.06 2.91 15.73
C LEU A 60 -11.32 2.07 15.55
N PRO A 61 -11.20 0.73 15.53
CA PRO A 61 -12.36 -0.14 15.60
C PRO A 61 -13.19 0.18 16.86
N PRO A 62 -14.53 0.13 16.77
CA PRO A 62 -15.42 0.50 17.89
C PRO A 62 -15.20 -0.38 19.13
N ASP A 63 -14.76 -1.62 18.95
CA ASP A 63 -14.47 -2.59 19.99
C ASP A 63 -12.96 -2.89 20.08
N LEU A 64 -12.11 -1.86 20.13
CA LEU A 64 -10.65 -2.03 20.19
C LEU A 64 -10.25 -2.94 21.36
N GLN A 65 -9.56 -4.03 21.04
CA GLN A 65 -9.00 -4.98 22.00
C GLN A 65 -7.50 -4.77 22.19
N THR A 66 -6.77 -4.62 21.08
CA THR A 66 -5.31 -4.50 21.11
C THR A 66 -4.80 -3.56 20.04
N ALA A 67 -3.69 -2.89 20.32
CA ALA A 67 -2.91 -2.11 19.35
C ALA A 67 -1.47 -2.64 19.34
N THR A 68 -0.90 -2.83 18.15
CA THR A 68 0.49 -3.29 17.99
C THR A 68 1.24 -2.37 17.03
N LEU A 69 2.48 -2.06 17.38
CA LEU A 69 3.41 -1.24 16.60
C LEU A 69 4.74 -1.99 16.47
N SER A 70 5.26 -2.10 15.25
CA SER A 70 6.48 -2.88 14.99
C SER A 70 7.77 -2.06 15.15
N LEU A 71 7.74 -0.75 14.83
CA LEU A 71 8.91 0.14 14.90
C LEU A 71 8.59 1.42 15.68
N PRO A 72 8.81 1.43 17.02
CA PRO A 72 8.52 2.58 17.89
C PRO A 72 9.51 3.74 17.75
N ASP A 73 10.64 3.53 17.08
CA ASP A 73 11.59 4.57 16.69
C ASP A 73 11.11 5.35 15.45
N VAL A 74 10.46 4.68 14.51
CA VAL A 74 9.88 5.31 13.30
C VAL A 74 8.61 6.09 13.66
N LEU A 75 7.72 5.49 14.45
CA LEU A 75 6.44 6.06 14.83
C LEU A 75 6.18 6.01 16.33
N HIS A 76 5.34 6.92 16.81
CA HIS A 76 4.67 6.79 18.09
C HIS A 76 3.15 6.87 17.87
N VAL A 77 2.42 5.95 18.48
CA VAL A 77 0.95 5.93 18.46
C VAL A 77 0.41 6.34 19.82
N ASN A 78 -0.37 7.41 19.84
CA ASN A 78 -1.06 7.90 21.03
C ASN A 78 -2.56 7.59 20.94
N LEU A 79 -3.11 6.87 21.93
CA LEU A 79 -4.54 6.60 22.01
C LEU A 79 -5.25 7.81 22.60
N VAL A 80 -5.75 8.70 21.73
CA VAL A 80 -6.44 9.94 22.13
C VAL A 80 -7.80 9.63 22.76
N SER A 81 -8.49 8.60 22.27
CA SER A 81 -9.74 8.09 22.85
C SER A 81 -9.95 6.62 22.50
N GLN A 82 -11.04 6.03 22.98
CA GLN A 82 -11.44 4.67 22.58
C GLN A 82 -11.77 4.53 21.09
N LYS A 83 -11.96 5.64 20.36
CA LYS A 83 -12.37 5.66 18.96
C LYS A 83 -11.32 6.20 18.00
N VAL A 84 -10.25 6.80 18.53
CA VAL A 84 -9.31 7.60 17.74
C VAL A 84 -7.91 7.46 18.30
N ALA A 85 -6.94 7.28 17.42
CA ALA A 85 -5.51 7.36 17.73
C ALA A 85 -4.83 8.43 16.89
N GLU A 86 -3.77 9.00 17.44
CA GLU A 86 -2.84 9.88 16.73
C GLU A 86 -1.56 9.11 16.44
N ILE A 87 -1.11 9.16 15.18
CA ILE A 87 0.15 8.56 14.71
C ILE A 87 1.14 9.67 14.44
N LEU A 88 2.25 9.67 15.17
CA LEU A 88 3.31 10.66 15.10
C LEU A 88 4.54 10.07 14.42
N ALA A 89 5.06 10.76 13.41
CA ALA A 89 6.24 10.32 12.66
C ALA A 89 7.54 10.93 13.19
N HIS A 90 8.47 10.10 13.66
CA HIS A 90 9.72 10.52 14.28
C HIS A 90 10.93 10.36 13.37
N HIS A 91 11.08 9.19 12.77
CA HIS A 91 12.20 8.86 11.89
C HIS A 91 11.70 8.27 10.58
N GLU A 92 12.52 8.38 9.54
CA GLU A 92 12.22 7.75 8.26
C GLU A 92 12.17 6.23 8.40
N GLY A 93 11.26 5.63 7.67
CA GLY A 93 11.10 4.18 7.68
C GLY A 93 9.74 3.75 7.18
N GLN A 94 9.56 2.44 7.11
CA GLN A 94 8.29 1.81 6.82
C GLN A 94 7.93 0.92 7.99
N THR A 95 6.71 1.04 8.50
CA THR A 95 6.22 0.20 9.60
C THR A 95 4.74 -0.03 9.46
N ASP A 96 4.29 -1.13 10.03
CA ASP A 96 2.88 -1.43 10.17
C ASP A 96 2.38 -1.07 11.57
N VAL A 97 1.17 -0.51 11.63
CA VAL A 97 0.39 -0.31 12.85
C VAL A 97 -0.89 -1.12 12.72
N LEU A 98 -1.17 -1.95 13.72
CA LEU A 98 -2.36 -2.79 13.74
C LEU A 98 -3.25 -2.38 14.90
N PHE A 99 -4.52 -2.13 14.61
CA PHE A 99 -5.58 -1.97 15.60
C PHE A 99 -6.60 -3.09 15.42
N THR A 100 -6.71 -3.95 16.43
CA THR A 100 -7.58 -5.13 16.39
C THR A 100 -8.81 -4.88 17.25
N GLY A 101 -9.97 -4.94 16.62
CA GLY A 101 -11.26 -5.02 17.27
C GLY A 101 -11.78 -6.45 17.37
N LYS A 102 -13.07 -6.60 17.67
CA LYS A 102 -13.72 -7.91 17.83
C LYS A 102 -13.81 -8.72 16.55
N ASP A 103 -14.17 -8.09 15.45
CA ASP A 103 -14.39 -8.70 14.14
C ASP A 103 -13.57 -8.03 13.03
N THR A 104 -12.89 -6.92 13.34
CA THR A 104 -12.23 -6.05 12.37
C THR A 104 -10.81 -5.71 12.81
N ILE A 105 -9.85 -5.80 11.90
CA ILE A 105 -8.45 -5.37 12.06
C ILE A 105 -8.21 -4.24 11.09
N TYR A 106 -7.80 -3.08 11.60
CA TYR A 106 -7.25 -2.01 10.78
C TYR A 106 -5.73 -2.15 10.73
N ARG A 107 -5.17 -2.38 9.55
CA ARG A 107 -3.73 -2.46 9.32
C ARG A 107 -3.28 -1.26 8.51
N PHE A 108 -2.50 -0.39 9.14
CA PHE A 108 -1.92 0.79 8.51
C PHE A 108 -0.48 0.48 8.10
N HIS A 109 -0.25 0.47 6.80
CA HIS A 109 1.07 0.47 6.18
C HIS A 109 1.58 1.90 6.14
N VAL A 110 2.42 2.27 7.10
CA VAL A 110 2.89 3.64 7.25
C VAL A 110 4.29 3.78 6.66
N THR A 111 4.47 4.75 5.77
CA THR A 111 5.76 5.15 5.23
C THR A 111 6.09 6.56 5.69
N VAL A 112 7.16 6.71 6.45
CA VAL A 112 7.70 8.01 6.85
C VAL A 112 8.81 8.43 5.90
N VAL A 113 8.64 9.58 5.25
CA VAL A 113 9.58 10.13 4.27
C VAL A 113 10.23 11.43 4.77
N LYS A 114 11.44 11.74 4.28
CA LYS A 114 12.05 13.06 4.52
C LYS A 114 11.08 14.16 4.12
N ARG A 115 10.98 15.17 4.99
CA ARG A 115 10.32 16.42 4.61
C ARG A 115 11.08 17.02 3.43
N PRO A 116 10.44 17.30 2.28
CA PRO A 116 11.11 17.98 1.19
C PRO A 116 11.50 19.38 1.67
N VAL A 117 12.81 19.65 1.71
CA VAL A 117 13.34 20.99 1.94
C VAL A 117 13.08 21.77 0.65
N ARG A 118 12.15 22.73 0.71
CA ARG A 118 11.93 23.71 -0.36
C ARG A 118 12.88 24.88 -0.20
#